data_AF-A0A8T0AVV6-F1
#
_entry.id   AF-A0A8T0AVV6-F1
#
_cell.length_a   1.000
_cell.length_b   1.000
_cell.length_c   1.000
_cell.angle_alpha   90.00
_cell.angle_beta   90.00
_cell.angle_gamma   90.00
#
_symmetry.space_group_name_H-M   'P 1'
#
loop_
_entity.id
_entity.type
_entity.pdbx_description
1 polymer ?
#
loop_
_entity_poly.entity_id
_entity_poly.type
_entity_poly.pdbx_seq_one_letter_code
_entity_poly.pdbx_strand_id
1 'polypeptide(L)'
;MLILAKYENQINVFSEFLEDLPDTDDPVWILGESYNVKTGKSALLSDVRSRLWFTYRKKFSPIGGTGPSADTGWGCMLRCGQMILAQALICSHLGRKWRWESESLQPAAYRRILHCFLDRKDSCYSIHQMAQMGVGEGKSVGEWYGPNTVAQVLRKLALFDDWSSLAVYVSMDNTVVIEDIKKQCHQKVRSSRCVWGEAEPPPSGETLSSGHTLTDNSEQRQAPSPISHSLHSLDWKPLLLLIPLRMGINNINPIYIQALKECFKMPQSCGVLGGKPNLAYYFIGFIDDELIYLDPHTTQCAVDSETDLRVEDQTFIGFFCKSEEDFDTWCNQVQQEILKKRNLRMFELVEKHPSHWPPFIPPTKPEVQTTGAEFIESTDKLFESEEEFEILSV
;
A
#
# COMPACT_ATOMS: atom_id res chain seq x y z
N MET A 1 -3.51 -7.03 18.36
CA MET A 1 -3.73 -8.46 18.64
C MET A 1 -2.91 -9.25 17.62
N LEU A 2 -2.16 -10.26 18.09
CA LEU A 2 -1.03 -10.86 17.39
C LEU A 2 -1.03 -12.37 17.64
N ILE A 3 -0.78 -13.18 16.61
CA ILE A 3 -0.48 -14.61 16.76
C ILE A 3 1.00 -14.85 16.46
N LEU A 4 1.60 -15.72 17.27
CA LEU A 4 2.81 -16.45 16.94
C LEU A 4 2.43 -17.84 16.44
N ALA A 5 2.78 -18.18 15.19
CA ALA A 5 2.61 -19.55 14.69
C ALA A 5 3.95 -20.27 14.73
N LYS A 6 3.98 -21.35 15.52
CA LYS A 6 4.87 -22.47 15.20
C LYS A 6 4.53 -23.02 13.82
N TYR A 7 5.54 -23.55 13.15
CA TYR A 7 5.40 -24.16 11.82
C TYR A 7 4.69 -25.53 11.86
N GLU A 8 3.88 -25.80 12.88
CA GLU A 8 3.17 -27.05 13.11
C GLU A 8 1.69 -26.79 13.45
N ASN A 9 0.83 -27.11 12.47
CA ASN A 9 -0.61 -27.38 12.53
C ASN A 9 -1.48 -26.78 13.67
N GLN A 10 -2.47 -25.99 13.23
CA GLN A 10 -3.68 -25.52 13.94
C GLN A 10 -3.53 -24.24 14.79
N ILE A 11 -4.57 -23.42 14.77
CA ILE A 11 -4.64 -22.05 15.29
C ILE A 11 -5.83 -21.98 16.25
N ASN A 12 -5.67 -21.40 17.45
CA ASN A 12 -6.81 -21.07 18.31
C ASN A 12 -6.45 -20.04 19.40
N VAL A 13 -7.35 -19.06 19.58
CA VAL A 13 -7.50 -18.14 20.72
C VAL A 13 -6.32 -17.17 20.98
N PHE A 14 -6.68 -15.91 21.27
CA PHE A 14 -5.80 -14.75 21.08
C PHE A 14 -5.54 -13.89 22.33
N SER A 15 -6.38 -14.00 23.37
CA SER A 15 -6.46 -12.97 24.43
C SER A 15 -5.41 -13.08 25.53
N GLU A 16 -4.68 -14.20 25.61
CA GLU A 16 -3.81 -14.54 26.74
C GLU A 16 -2.32 -14.52 26.34
N PHE A 17 -1.98 -14.96 25.12
CA PHE A 17 -0.59 -15.23 24.72
C PHE A 17 0.31 -14.02 24.36
N LEU A 18 -0.18 -12.79 24.39
CA LEU A 18 0.70 -11.61 24.22
C LEU A 18 1.55 -11.30 25.46
N GLU A 19 1.22 -11.91 26.61
CA GLU A 19 2.11 -11.95 27.76
C GLU A 19 3.16 -13.06 27.61
N ASP A 20 2.85 -14.14 26.87
CA ASP A 20 3.70 -15.31 26.62
C ASP A 20 4.58 -15.21 25.34
N LEU A 21 5.10 -14.02 25.01
CA LEU A 21 6.22 -13.95 24.06
C LEU A 21 7.40 -14.78 24.61
N PRO A 22 8.04 -15.65 23.81
CA PRO A 22 9.08 -16.55 24.32
C PRO A 22 10.27 -15.78 24.88
N ASP A 23 10.86 -16.29 25.97
CA ASP A 23 11.96 -15.65 26.72
C ASP A 23 13.32 -15.82 26.02
N THR A 24 13.39 -15.43 24.76
CA THR A 24 14.58 -15.44 23.92
C THR A 24 15.36 -14.12 24.03
N ASP A 25 16.65 -14.16 23.74
CA ASP A 25 17.47 -12.96 23.53
C ASP A 25 17.43 -12.48 22.07
N ASP A 26 16.94 -13.31 21.15
CA ASP A 26 16.84 -13.01 19.72
C ASP A 26 15.88 -11.84 19.44
N PRO A 27 16.16 -11.02 18.41
CA PRO A 27 15.38 -9.85 18.09
C PRO A 27 14.08 -10.21 17.35
N VAL A 28 12.96 -9.75 17.90
CA VAL A 28 11.70 -9.61 17.17
C VAL A 28 11.87 -8.57 16.08
N TRP A 29 11.46 -8.88 14.85
CA TRP A 29 11.39 -7.91 13.76
C TRP A 29 9.95 -7.63 13.38
N ILE A 30 9.55 -6.36 13.32
CA ILE A 30 8.26 -5.89 12.82
C ILE A 30 8.52 -4.84 11.74
N LEU A 31 8.16 -5.11 10.49
CA LEU A 31 8.15 -4.13 9.39
C LEU A 31 9.38 -3.17 9.38
N GLY A 32 10.60 -3.71 9.37
CA GLY A 32 11.85 -2.94 9.36
C GLY A 32 12.38 -2.46 10.72
N GLU A 33 11.66 -2.70 11.81
CA GLU A 33 12.05 -2.33 13.19
C GLU A 33 12.42 -3.56 14.01
N SER A 34 13.54 -3.51 14.75
CA SER A 34 14.00 -4.59 15.64
C SER A 34 13.71 -4.29 17.11
N TYR A 35 13.18 -5.28 17.84
CA TYR A 35 12.86 -5.21 19.26
C TYR A 35 13.43 -6.42 20.01
N ASN A 36 14.20 -6.21 21.07
CA ASN A 36 14.52 -7.29 22.02
C ASN A 36 13.33 -7.48 22.98
N VAL A 37 12.87 -8.72 23.21
CA VAL A 37 11.68 -8.99 24.03
C VAL A 37 11.86 -8.48 25.46
N LYS A 38 12.97 -8.86 26.10
CA LYS A 38 13.26 -8.62 27.53
C LYS A 38 13.32 -7.13 27.90
N THR A 39 13.84 -6.29 27.01
CA THR A 39 14.00 -4.84 27.26
C THR A 39 12.98 -3.96 26.52
N GLY A 40 12.39 -4.45 25.43
CA GLY A 40 11.59 -3.67 24.48
C GLY A 40 10.10 -4.01 24.41
N LYS A 41 9.59 -4.96 25.22
CA LYS A 41 8.20 -5.48 25.15
C LYS A 41 7.13 -4.40 24.98
N SER A 42 7.19 -3.31 25.74
CA SER A 42 6.22 -2.20 25.65
C SER A 42 6.25 -1.48 24.28
N ALA A 43 7.44 -1.23 23.72
CA ALA A 43 7.59 -0.58 22.43
C ALA A 43 7.17 -1.49 21.25
N LEU A 44 7.43 -2.80 21.38
CA LEU A 44 6.95 -3.83 20.46
C LEU A 44 5.40 -3.91 20.47
N LEU A 45 4.80 -4.04 21.66
CA LEU A 45 3.33 -4.07 21.81
C LEU A 45 2.68 -2.79 21.28
N SER A 46 3.28 -1.63 21.54
CA SER A 46 2.85 -0.34 20.98
C SER A 46 2.87 -0.36 19.45
N ASP A 47 3.94 -0.84 18.82
CA ASP A 47 4.05 -0.86 17.36
C ASP A 47 3.03 -1.78 16.68
N VAL A 48 2.84 -2.97 17.23
CA VAL A 48 1.85 -3.94 16.77
C VAL A 48 0.42 -3.39 16.93
N ARG A 49 0.12 -2.74 18.08
CA ARG A 49 -1.16 -2.07 18.34
C ARG A 49 -1.38 -0.81 17.49
N SER A 50 -0.32 -0.30 16.86
CA SER A 50 -0.36 0.89 15.99
C SER A 50 -0.57 0.57 14.51
N ARG A 51 -0.70 -0.71 14.14
CA ARG A 51 -1.09 -1.07 12.77
C ARG A 51 -2.59 -0.74 12.58
N LEU A 52 -2.99 -0.42 11.35
CA LEU A 52 -4.39 -0.10 11.02
C LEU A 52 -5.12 -1.34 10.56
N TRP A 53 -6.42 -1.40 10.82
CA TRP A 53 -7.00 -2.62 11.36
C TRP A 53 -8.40 -2.92 10.78
N PHE A 54 -8.57 -3.94 9.91
CA PHE A 54 -9.87 -4.35 9.31
C PHE A 54 -10.13 -5.89 9.22
N THR A 55 -11.02 -6.45 10.05
CA THR A 55 -11.44 -7.88 10.04
C THR A 55 -12.62 -8.11 9.08
N TYR A 56 -13.14 -9.34 9.02
CA TYR A 56 -14.54 -9.58 8.64
C TYR A 56 -15.52 -8.64 9.37
N ARG A 57 -16.54 -8.17 8.65
CA ARG A 57 -17.59 -7.26 9.14
C ARG A 57 -18.98 -7.75 8.72
N LYS A 58 -20.01 -7.29 9.42
CA LYS A 58 -21.43 -7.56 9.15
C LYS A 58 -22.30 -6.33 9.39
N LYS A 59 -23.47 -6.29 8.75
CA LYS A 59 -24.46 -5.18 8.77
C LYS A 59 -24.03 -3.91 8.02
N PHE A 60 -23.02 -3.98 7.16
CA PHE A 60 -22.78 -2.89 6.21
C PHE A 60 -23.86 -2.88 5.11
N SER A 61 -24.03 -1.75 4.42
CA SER A 61 -24.99 -1.64 3.30
C SER A 61 -24.68 -2.68 2.21
N PRO A 62 -25.67 -3.39 1.62
CA PRO A 62 -25.43 -4.43 0.61
C PRO A 62 -24.51 -3.98 -0.54
N ILE A 63 -23.48 -4.78 -0.85
CA ILE A 63 -22.58 -4.52 -1.99
C ILE A 63 -23.39 -4.59 -3.29
N GLY A 64 -23.26 -3.59 -4.17
CA GLY A 64 -24.08 -3.47 -5.38
C GLY A 64 -25.59 -3.26 -5.12
N GLY A 65 -26.01 -3.01 -3.87
CA GLY A 65 -27.42 -2.83 -3.48
C GLY A 65 -28.19 -4.12 -3.21
N THR A 66 -27.78 -5.26 -3.79
CA THR A 66 -28.44 -6.58 -3.60
C THR A 66 -27.48 -7.72 -3.19
N GLY A 67 -26.18 -7.47 -3.19
CA GLY A 67 -25.15 -8.45 -2.78
C GLY A 67 -24.95 -8.54 -1.26
N PRO A 68 -23.83 -9.12 -0.80
CA PRO A 68 -23.59 -9.37 0.63
C PRO A 68 -23.61 -8.10 1.49
N SER A 69 -24.11 -8.24 2.72
CA SER A 69 -24.03 -7.26 3.83
C SER A 69 -23.09 -7.71 4.96
N ALA A 70 -22.32 -8.76 4.70
CA ALA A 70 -21.23 -9.27 5.53
C ALA A 70 -20.18 -9.93 4.61
N ASP A 71 -18.90 -9.84 4.96
CA ASP A 71 -17.80 -10.45 4.19
C ASP A 71 -17.20 -11.71 4.84
N THR A 72 -17.77 -12.15 5.97
CA THR A 72 -17.44 -13.40 6.66
C THR A 72 -17.39 -14.59 5.73
N GLY A 73 -16.26 -15.31 5.73
CA GLY A 73 -16.07 -16.57 5.01
C GLY A 73 -15.55 -16.42 3.57
N TRP A 74 -15.41 -15.21 3.03
CA TRP A 74 -14.85 -14.98 1.69
C TRP A 74 -13.91 -13.77 1.63
N GLY A 75 -14.24 -12.67 2.30
CA GLY A 75 -13.55 -11.39 2.20
C GLY A 75 -12.15 -11.31 2.80
N CYS A 76 -11.57 -12.40 3.32
CA CYS A 76 -10.29 -12.33 4.03
C CYS A 76 -9.19 -11.72 3.15
N MET A 77 -9.01 -12.19 1.91
CA MET A 77 -8.05 -11.60 0.94
C MET A 77 -8.36 -10.14 0.57
N LEU A 78 -9.59 -9.65 0.78
CA LEU A 78 -9.91 -8.24 0.55
C LEU A 78 -9.51 -7.41 1.76
N ARG A 79 -9.86 -7.86 2.97
CA ARG A 79 -9.34 -7.31 4.24
C ARG A 79 -7.84 -7.22 4.22
N CYS A 80 -7.18 -8.31 3.87
CA CYS A 80 -5.76 -8.39 3.52
C CYS A 80 -5.23 -7.15 2.79
N GLY A 81 -5.81 -6.82 1.63
CA GLY A 81 -5.37 -5.67 0.85
C GLY A 81 -5.57 -4.33 1.55
N GLN A 82 -6.61 -4.21 2.40
CA GLN A 82 -6.87 -2.99 3.15
C GLN A 82 -5.72 -2.64 4.11
N MET A 83 -5.22 -3.55 4.96
CA MET A 83 -4.20 -3.14 5.97
C MET A 83 -2.77 -3.01 5.45
N ILE A 84 -2.37 -3.65 4.34
CA ILE A 84 -1.10 -3.26 3.72
C ILE A 84 -1.18 -1.88 3.12
N LEU A 85 -2.29 -1.58 2.44
CA LEU A 85 -2.46 -0.27 1.85
C LEU A 85 -2.54 0.77 2.96
N ALA A 86 -3.26 0.49 4.05
CA ALA A 86 -3.26 1.33 5.24
C ALA A 86 -1.86 1.46 5.86
N GLN A 87 -1.06 0.40 5.93
CA GLN A 87 0.33 0.48 6.40
C GLN A 87 1.19 1.38 5.50
N ALA A 88 1.08 1.26 4.18
CA ALA A 88 1.76 2.15 3.23
C ALA A 88 1.28 3.61 3.37
N LEU A 89 -0.02 3.83 3.56
CA LEU A 89 -0.59 5.17 3.79
C LEU A 89 -0.17 5.76 5.15
N ILE A 90 -0.07 4.95 6.21
CA ILE A 90 0.48 5.35 7.51
C ILE A 90 1.95 5.73 7.34
N CYS A 91 2.76 4.94 6.63
CA CYS A 91 4.16 5.28 6.32
C CYS A 91 4.29 6.54 5.45
N SER A 92 3.38 6.77 4.50
CA SER A 92 3.36 7.96 3.65
C SER A 92 3.01 9.23 4.44
N HIS A 93 1.86 9.24 5.11
CA HIS A 93 1.27 10.44 5.72
C HIS A 93 1.70 10.70 7.17
N LEU A 94 2.03 9.65 7.95
CA LEU A 94 2.43 9.75 9.37
C LEU A 94 3.87 9.29 9.65
N GLY A 95 4.45 8.43 8.80
CA GLY A 95 5.79 7.87 8.94
C GLY A 95 5.83 6.57 9.76
N ARG A 96 6.78 5.68 9.43
CA ARG A 96 6.94 4.34 10.06
C ARG A 96 7.07 4.37 11.60
N LYS A 97 7.63 5.45 12.15
CA LYS A 97 7.83 5.66 13.60
C LYS A 97 6.56 6.14 14.33
N TRP A 98 5.49 6.54 13.64
CA TRP A 98 4.24 6.92 14.30
C TRP A 98 3.62 5.73 15.05
N ARG A 99 3.01 6.02 16.21
CA ARG A 99 2.33 5.06 17.08
C ARG A 99 0.95 5.59 17.47
N TRP A 100 0.01 4.67 17.67
CA TRP A 100 -1.34 4.94 18.15
C TRP A 100 -1.39 4.87 19.67
N GLU A 101 -2.18 5.76 20.28
CA GLU A 101 -2.39 5.84 21.72
C GLU A 101 -3.88 6.03 22.02
N SER A 102 -4.39 5.35 23.04
CA SER A 102 -5.83 5.37 23.38
C SER A 102 -6.33 6.68 23.97
N GLU A 103 -5.43 7.51 24.50
CA GLU A 103 -5.76 8.68 25.32
C GLU A 103 -5.37 10.02 24.65
N SER A 104 -4.59 10.00 23.56
CA SER A 104 -4.17 11.20 22.84
C SER A 104 -5.01 11.44 21.58
N LEU A 105 -5.17 12.72 21.22
CA LEU A 105 -5.96 13.13 20.06
C LEU A 105 -5.20 12.79 18.77
N GLN A 106 -5.57 11.68 18.14
CA GLN A 106 -4.89 11.21 16.94
C GLN A 106 -4.94 12.23 15.78
N PRO A 107 -3.92 12.30 14.90
CA PRO A 107 -3.84 13.28 13.82
C PRO A 107 -5.04 13.24 12.87
N ALA A 108 -5.39 14.37 12.24
CA ALA A 108 -6.45 14.42 11.23
C ALA A 108 -6.19 13.47 10.04
N ALA A 109 -4.91 13.31 9.65
CA ALA A 109 -4.52 12.34 8.63
C ALA A 109 -4.79 10.88 9.04
N TYR A 110 -4.65 10.51 10.33
CA TYR A 110 -5.00 9.16 10.81
C TYR A 110 -6.50 8.87 10.60
N ARG A 111 -7.39 9.80 10.99
CA ARG A 111 -8.85 9.67 10.75
C ARG A 111 -9.14 9.55 9.25
N ARG A 112 -8.46 10.35 8.42
CA ARG A 112 -8.66 10.30 6.96
C ARG A 112 -8.22 8.97 6.34
N ILE A 113 -7.08 8.40 6.74
CA ILE A 113 -6.67 7.06 6.31
C ILE A 113 -7.72 6.04 6.73
N LEU A 114 -8.14 6.04 8.00
CA LEU A 114 -9.16 5.11 8.51
C LEU A 114 -10.50 5.26 7.79
N HIS A 115 -10.92 6.48 7.43
CA HIS A 115 -12.11 6.73 6.61
C HIS A 115 -12.02 6.06 5.23
N CYS A 116 -10.83 5.95 4.61
CA CYS A 116 -10.67 5.29 3.31
C CYS A 116 -11.05 3.81 3.30
N PHE A 117 -11.03 3.12 4.46
CA PHE A 117 -11.25 1.67 4.57
C PHE A 117 -12.59 1.26 5.23
N LEU A 118 -13.43 2.22 5.63
CA LEU A 118 -14.74 1.93 6.22
C LEU A 118 -15.60 1.06 5.29
N ASP A 119 -16.55 0.33 5.87
CA ASP A 119 -17.42 -0.62 5.17
C ASP A 119 -18.55 0.08 4.39
N ARG A 120 -18.19 1.04 3.53
CA ARG A 120 -19.09 1.97 2.86
C ARG A 120 -18.65 2.26 1.43
N LYS A 121 -19.61 2.39 0.51
CA LYS A 121 -19.36 2.69 -0.92
C LYS A 121 -18.66 4.04 -1.20
N ASP A 122 -18.71 4.99 -0.26
CA ASP A 122 -18.06 6.31 -0.36
C ASP A 122 -16.59 6.30 0.13
N SER A 123 -16.14 5.18 0.71
CA SER A 123 -14.76 4.95 1.13
C SER A 123 -13.98 4.21 0.02
N CYS A 124 -12.90 4.83 -0.48
CA CYS A 124 -12.21 4.42 -1.72
C CYS A 124 -11.55 3.03 -1.68
N TYR A 125 -11.18 2.54 -0.50
CA TYR A 125 -10.60 1.21 -0.28
C TYR A 125 -11.50 0.34 0.61
N SER A 126 -12.81 0.59 0.58
CA SER A 126 -13.82 -0.23 1.25
C SER A 126 -13.92 -1.64 0.67
N ILE A 127 -14.47 -2.56 1.47
CA ILE A 127 -14.87 -3.90 1.00
C ILE A 127 -15.79 -3.83 -0.24
N HIS A 128 -16.63 -2.79 -0.33
CA HIS A 128 -17.49 -2.49 -1.48
C HIS A 128 -16.68 -2.19 -2.74
N GLN A 129 -15.77 -1.23 -2.66
CA GLN A 129 -14.95 -0.81 -3.82
C GLN A 129 -13.99 -1.92 -4.25
N MET A 130 -13.41 -2.67 -3.31
CA MET A 130 -12.53 -3.79 -3.61
C MET A 130 -13.27 -4.96 -4.28
N ALA A 131 -14.40 -5.40 -3.73
CA ALA A 131 -15.19 -6.47 -4.32
C ALA A 131 -15.81 -6.07 -5.67
N GLN A 132 -16.19 -4.80 -5.85
CA GLN A 132 -16.75 -4.31 -7.11
C GLN A 132 -15.69 -4.14 -8.20
N MET A 133 -14.47 -3.70 -7.84
CA MET A 133 -13.34 -3.57 -8.77
C MET A 133 -12.86 -4.94 -9.26
N GLY A 134 -12.86 -5.96 -8.40
CA GLY A 134 -12.46 -7.32 -8.78
C GLY A 134 -13.38 -8.03 -9.77
N VAL A 135 -14.59 -7.52 -10.02
CA VAL A 135 -15.40 -7.95 -11.17
C VAL A 135 -14.67 -7.66 -12.49
N GLY A 136 -13.91 -6.56 -12.55
CA GLY A 136 -12.95 -6.25 -13.62
C GLY A 136 -11.60 -6.98 -13.51
N GLU A 137 -11.51 -8.01 -12.69
CA GLU A 137 -10.43 -9.02 -12.58
C GLU A 137 -11.02 -10.45 -12.68
N GLY A 138 -12.23 -10.59 -13.24
CA GLY A 138 -12.91 -11.88 -13.39
C GLY A 138 -13.53 -12.47 -12.11
N LYS A 139 -13.53 -11.74 -10.98
CA LYS A 139 -14.00 -12.24 -9.68
C LYS A 139 -15.39 -11.78 -9.30
N SER A 140 -16.24 -12.73 -8.93
CA SER A 140 -17.60 -12.43 -8.47
C SER A 140 -17.59 -11.78 -7.08
N VAL A 141 -18.55 -10.90 -6.81
CA VAL A 141 -18.79 -10.38 -5.46
C VAL A 141 -19.22 -11.54 -4.56
N GLY A 142 -18.45 -11.83 -3.51
CA GLY A 142 -18.64 -13.02 -2.67
C GLY A 142 -17.60 -14.13 -2.90
N GLU A 143 -16.74 -14.00 -3.92
CA GLU A 143 -15.66 -14.97 -4.20
C GLU A 143 -14.42 -14.69 -3.33
N TRP A 144 -13.61 -15.73 -3.07
CA TRP A 144 -12.29 -15.57 -2.48
C TRP A 144 -11.24 -15.23 -3.55
N TYR A 145 -10.33 -14.31 -3.24
CA TYR A 145 -9.34 -13.81 -4.19
C TYR A 145 -7.96 -14.41 -3.87
N GLY A 146 -7.10 -14.57 -4.88
CA GLY A 146 -5.68 -14.86 -4.67
C GLY A 146 -4.84 -13.58 -4.45
N PRO A 147 -3.60 -13.69 -3.92
CA PRO A 147 -2.74 -12.54 -3.63
C PRO A 147 -2.48 -11.60 -4.82
N ASN A 148 -2.33 -12.15 -6.04
CA ASN A 148 -2.18 -11.33 -7.25
C ASN A 148 -3.44 -10.48 -7.51
N THR A 149 -4.62 -11.11 -7.54
CA THR A 149 -5.91 -10.46 -7.85
C THR A 149 -6.16 -9.21 -6.99
N VAL A 150 -5.91 -9.28 -5.69
CA VAL A 150 -6.09 -8.10 -4.82
C VAL A 150 -4.99 -7.08 -5.02
N ALA A 151 -3.75 -7.48 -5.34
CA ALA A 151 -2.72 -6.51 -5.73
C ALA A 151 -3.13 -5.71 -6.98
N GLN A 152 -3.79 -6.34 -7.96
CA GLN A 152 -4.35 -5.67 -9.13
C GLN A 152 -5.53 -4.76 -8.79
N VAL A 153 -6.44 -5.19 -7.91
CA VAL A 153 -7.54 -4.35 -7.37
C VAL A 153 -7.01 -3.12 -6.64
N LEU A 154 -6.01 -3.26 -5.76
CA LEU A 154 -5.37 -2.13 -5.07
C LEU A 154 -4.70 -1.20 -6.07
N ARG A 155 -4.04 -1.74 -7.11
CA ARG A 155 -3.47 -0.95 -8.21
C ARG A 155 -4.52 -0.14 -8.97
N LYS A 156 -5.67 -0.73 -9.30
CA LYS A 156 -6.77 -0.02 -9.98
C LYS A 156 -7.45 1.01 -9.06
N LEU A 157 -7.64 0.73 -7.77
CA LEU A 157 -8.27 1.64 -6.81
C LEU A 157 -7.38 2.83 -6.42
N ALA A 158 -6.07 2.64 -6.26
CA ALA A 158 -5.14 3.71 -5.91
C ALA A 158 -5.10 4.85 -6.95
N LEU A 159 -5.48 4.57 -8.20
CA LEU A 159 -5.66 5.59 -9.24
C LEU A 159 -6.68 6.66 -8.86
N PHE A 160 -7.66 6.37 -8.00
CA PHE A 160 -8.74 7.28 -7.62
C PHE A 160 -8.44 8.08 -6.33
N ASP A 161 -7.32 7.85 -5.66
CA ASP A 161 -6.91 8.57 -4.45
C ASP A 161 -5.90 9.70 -4.78
N ASP A 162 -6.44 10.83 -5.23
CA ASP A 162 -5.66 12.05 -5.48
C ASP A 162 -5.02 12.65 -4.22
N TRP A 163 -5.40 12.22 -3.01
CA TRP A 163 -4.78 12.72 -1.77
C TRP A 163 -3.47 12.01 -1.45
N SER A 164 -3.45 10.69 -1.59
CA SER A 164 -2.22 9.90 -1.37
C SER A 164 -1.32 9.88 -2.60
N SER A 165 -1.90 10.01 -3.81
CA SER A 165 -1.20 10.00 -5.10
C SER A 165 -0.23 8.81 -5.26
N LEU A 166 -0.59 7.67 -4.66
CA LEU A 166 0.26 6.50 -4.48
C LEU A 166 0.47 5.78 -5.82
N ALA A 167 1.73 5.57 -6.20
CA ALA A 167 2.07 4.63 -7.26
C ALA A 167 2.02 3.21 -6.69
N VAL A 168 1.10 2.36 -7.16
CA VAL A 168 1.11 0.93 -6.86
C VAL A 168 1.71 0.19 -8.05
N TYR A 169 2.82 -0.51 -7.84
CA TYR A 169 3.44 -1.39 -8.84
C TYR A 169 3.27 -2.84 -8.40
N VAL A 170 2.86 -3.71 -9.33
CA VAL A 170 2.74 -5.16 -9.10
C VAL A 170 3.69 -5.84 -10.09
N SER A 171 4.68 -6.56 -9.59
CA SER A 171 5.65 -7.25 -10.47
C SER A 171 5.05 -8.49 -11.12
N MET A 172 5.37 -8.70 -12.40
CA MET A 172 5.08 -9.96 -13.11
C MET A 172 6.27 -10.93 -12.99
N ASP A 173 6.01 -12.23 -13.17
CA ASP A 173 7.02 -13.30 -13.29
C ASP A 173 8.16 -13.26 -12.25
N ASN A 174 7.82 -12.92 -11.00
CA ASN A 174 8.75 -12.74 -9.88
C ASN A 174 9.90 -11.75 -10.19
N THR A 175 9.70 -10.78 -11.07
CA THR A 175 10.77 -9.90 -11.60
C THR A 175 10.40 -8.43 -11.45
N VAL A 176 11.23 -7.67 -10.72
CA VAL A 176 11.04 -6.24 -10.46
C VAL A 176 11.88 -5.42 -11.44
N VAL A 177 11.23 -4.56 -12.24
CA VAL A 177 11.89 -3.72 -13.25
C VAL A 177 12.07 -2.29 -12.74
N ILE A 178 13.32 -1.85 -12.59
CA ILE A 178 13.68 -0.51 -12.09
C ILE A 178 13.21 0.58 -13.05
N GLU A 179 13.48 0.45 -14.35
CA GLU A 179 13.06 1.41 -15.39
C GLU A 179 11.55 1.67 -15.37
N ASP A 180 10.73 0.63 -15.25
CA ASP A 180 9.26 0.74 -15.22
C ASP A 180 8.77 1.44 -13.96
N ILE A 181 9.35 1.12 -12.80
CA ILE A 181 9.01 1.77 -11.53
C ILE A 181 9.37 3.25 -11.57
N LYS A 182 10.59 3.61 -11.99
CA LYS A 182 11.00 5.03 -12.11
C LYS A 182 10.11 5.76 -13.13
N LYS A 183 9.72 5.12 -14.24
CA LYS A 183 8.77 5.66 -15.23
C LYS A 183 7.33 5.83 -14.69
N GLN A 184 6.87 4.98 -13.78
CA GLN A 184 5.55 5.11 -13.15
C GLN A 184 5.55 6.18 -12.04
N CYS A 185 6.63 6.28 -11.25
CA CYS A 185 6.74 7.26 -10.17
C CYS A 185 7.04 8.68 -10.66
N HIS A 186 7.87 8.83 -11.70
CA HIS A 186 8.16 10.12 -12.36
C HIS A 186 7.09 10.57 -13.36
N GLN A 187 5.82 10.52 -12.96
CA GLN A 187 4.75 11.18 -13.70
C GLN A 187 4.81 12.68 -13.45
N LYS A 188 5.39 13.43 -14.40
CA LYS A 188 5.37 14.90 -14.42
C LYS A 188 3.99 15.43 -14.04
N VAL A 189 3.91 16.24 -12.99
CA VAL A 189 2.67 16.91 -12.62
C VAL A 189 2.19 17.72 -13.83
N ARG A 190 1.05 17.33 -14.41
CA ARG A 190 0.34 18.20 -15.36
C ARG A 190 -0.09 19.42 -14.56
N SER A 191 0.71 20.49 -14.64
CA SER A 191 0.33 21.79 -14.12
C SER A 191 -0.97 22.19 -14.81
N SER A 192 -2.07 22.11 -14.06
CA SER A 192 -3.34 22.68 -14.45
C SER A 192 -3.16 24.19 -14.55
N ARG A 193 -2.74 24.65 -15.73
CA ARG A 193 -2.85 26.05 -16.12
C ARG A 193 -4.33 26.41 -16.10
N CYS A 194 -4.80 26.86 -14.94
CA CYS A 194 -5.99 27.68 -14.85
C CYS A 194 -5.71 28.94 -15.66
N VAL A 195 -6.10 28.91 -16.93
CA VAL A 195 -6.12 30.09 -17.80
C VAL A 195 -7.25 30.98 -17.29
N TRP A 196 -6.95 31.73 -16.23
CA TRP A 196 -7.61 33.00 -15.99
C TRP A 196 -7.34 33.84 -17.23
N GLY A 197 -8.40 34.18 -17.96
CA GLY A 197 -8.28 34.94 -19.20
C GLY A 197 -7.80 36.34 -18.91
N GLU A 198 -6.50 36.59 -19.09
CA GLU A 198 -5.96 37.94 -19.19
C GLU A 198 -6.55 38.58 -20.45
N ALA A 199 -7.49 39.50 -20.26
CA ALA A 199 -8.06 40.28 -21.36
C ALA A 199 -6.98 41.21 -21.92
N GLU A 200 -6.86 41.28 -23.25
CA GLU A 200 -5.87 42.14 -23.89
C GLU A 200 -6.09 43.64 -23.53
N PRO A 201 -5.03 44.39 -23.22
CA PRO A 201 -5.14 45.83 -23.03
C PRO A 201 -5.39 46.53 -24.38
N PRO A 202 -6.36 47.45 -24.48
CA PRO A 202 -6.63 48.19 -25.72
C PRO A 202 -5.47 49.14 -26.06
N PRO A 203 -5.31 49.49 -27.36
CA PRO A 203 -4.15 50.26 -27.84
C PRO A 203 -4.13 51.73 -27.38
N SER A 204 -2.94 52.32 -27.49
CA SER A 204 -2.55 53.63 -26.98
C SER A 204 -3.32 54.84 -27.54
N GLY A 205 -3.56 55.82 -26.67
CA GLY A 205 -3.92 57.21 -27.01
C GLY A 205 -3.02 58.22 -26.30
N GLU A 206 -2.88 59.41 -26.88
CA GLU A 206 -1.98 60.50 -26.46
C GLU A 206 -2.63 61.38 -25.35
N THR A 207 -2.01 62.33 -24.63
CA THR A 207 -0.79 63.16 -24.86
C THR A 207 -0.32 63.87 -23.55
N LEU A 208 0.88 64.47 -23.56
CA LEU A 208 1.30 65.73 -22.88
C LEU A 208 1.52 65.86 -21.34
N SER A 209 2.80 66.09 -21.01
CA SER A 209 3.33 67.28 -20.29
C SER A 209 3.61 67.27 -18.77
N SER A 210 4.81 67.80 -18.42
CA SER A 210 5.35 68.21 -17.10
C SER A 210 5.41 67.14 -15.99
N GLY A 211 6.52 66.89 -15.28
CA GLY A 211 7.89 67.41 -15.39
C GLY A 211 8.30 68.34 -14.25
N HIS A 212 9.03 67.81 -13.26
CA HIS A 212 9.96 68.56 -12.40
C HIS A 212 10.96 67.59 -11.73
N THR A 213 12.23 67.99 -11.67
CA THR A 213 13.30 67.26 -10.96
C THR A 213 13.29 67.59 -9.47
N LEU A 214 13.56 66.61 -8.60
CA LEU A 214 14.35 66.81 -7.38
C LEU A 214 14.91 65.48 -6.85
N THR A 215 15.93 65.56 -6.00
CA THR A 215 16.75 64.45 -5.50
C THR A 215 16.47 64.15 -4.03
N ASP A 216 16.56 62.88 -3.63
CA ASP A 216 17.25 62.53 -2.37
C ASP A 216 17.81 61.09 -2.38
N ASN A 217 18.63 60.76 -1.38
CA ASN A 217 19.39 59.52 -1.24
C ASN A 217 18.82 58.54 -0.19
N SER A 218 19.34 57.31 -0.20
CA SER A 218 19.12 56.21 0.77
C SER A 218 17.69 55.61 0.78
N GLU A 219 17.47 54.34 1.13
CA GLU A 219 18.37 53.32 1.70
C GLU A 219 18.65 52.15 0.73
N GLN A 220 19.82 51.49 0.86
CA GLN A 220 20.07 50.21 0.20
C GLN A 220 19.36 49.07 0.95
N ARG A 221 18.31 48.49 0.35
CA ARG A 221 17.81 47.16 0.74
C ARG A 221 18.14 46.18 -0.37
N GLN A 222 19.26 45.48 -0.22
CA GLN A 222 19.60 44.36 -1.10
C GLN A 222 18.56 43.26 -0.92
N ALA A 223 17.71 43.05 -1.93
CA ALA A 223 16.88 41.85 -2.00
C ALA A 223 17.82 40.65 -2.16
N PRO A 224 17.75 39.62 -1.28
CA PRO A 224 18.57 38.43 -1.44
C PRO A 224 18.16 37.72 -2.74
N SER A 225 19.14 37.44 -3.59
CA SER A 225 18.92 36.66 -4.80
C SER A 225 18.32 35.29 -4.42
N PRO A 226 17.30 34.79 -5.13
CA PRO A 226 16.70 33.50 -4.80
C PRO A 226 17.75 32.41 -4.94
N ILE A 227 18.13 31.80 -3.81
CA ILE A 227 19.11 30.72 -3.76
C ILE A 227 18.57 29.57 -4.60
N SER A 228 19.32 29.14 -5.61
CA SER A 228 18.98 28.02 -6.48
C SER A 228 19.18 26.69 -5.75
N HIS A 229 18.35 26.44 -4.72
CA HIS A 229 18.21 25.11 -4.14
C HIS A 229 17.74 24.14 -5.22
N SER A 230 18.38 22.97 -5.27
CA SER A 230 18.20 21.97 -6.32
C SER A 230 16.75 21.50 -6.41
N LEU A 231 16.10 21.80 -7.53
CA LEU A 231 14.68 21.52 -7.80
C LEU A 231 14.42 20.04 -8.18
N HIS A 232 15.19 19.13 -7.58
CA HIS A 232 15.24 17.69 -7.89
C HIS A 232 14.79 16.86 -6.67
N SER A 233 13.48 16.85 -6.39
CA SER A 233 12.86 15.96 -5.38
C SER A 233 11.33 15.86 -5.43
N LEU A 234 10.63 16.76 -6.13
CA LEU A 234 9.16 16.82 -6.14
C LEU A 234 8.47 15.91 -7.18
N ASP A 235 9.22 15.34 -8.12
CA ASP A 235 8.70 14.52 -9.23
C ASP A 235 8.66 13.00 -8.89
N TRP A 236 8.46 12.59 -7.62
CA TRP A 236 8.30 11.18 -7.23
C TRP A 236 6.98 10.93 -6.52
N LYS A 237 6.13 10.08 -7.11
CA LYS A 237 4.98 9.50 -6.41
C LYS A 237 5.43 8.42 -5.42
N PRO A 238 5.04 8.49 -4.13
CA PRO A 238 5.32 7.41 -3.17
C PRO A 238 4.87 6.06 -3.71
N LEU A 239 5.71 5.04 -3.54
CA LEU A 239 5.57 3.74 -4.16
C LEU A 239 5.12 2.69 -3.14
N LEU A 240 4.06 1.94 -3.47
CA LEU A 240 3.77 0.63 -2.89
C LEU A 240 4.12 -0.45 -3.92
N LEU A 241 5.19 -1.19 -3.67
CA LEU A 241 5.67 -2.31 -4.48
C LEU A 241 5.11 -3.61 -3.93
N LEU A 242 4.28 -4.29 -4.72
CA LEU A 242 3.69 -5.59 -4.43
C LEU A 242 4.38 -6.65 -5.31
N ILE A 243 4.84 -7.74 -4.70
CA ILE A 243 5.55 -8.83 -5.40
C ILE A 243 4.77 -10.13 -5.15
N PRO A 244 3.89 -10.56 -6.07
CA PRO A 244 3.20 -11.85 -5.97
C PRO A 244 4.21 -13.00 -6.16
N LEU A 245 4.30 -13.92 -5.21
CA LEU A 245 5.28 -15.02 -5.21
C LEU A 245 4.64 -16.38 -4.92
N ARG A 246 5.07 -17.42 -5.65
CA ARG A 246 4.76 -18.83 -5.33
C ARG A 246 5.97 -19.52 -4.72
N MET A 247 6.15 -19.39 -3.40
CA MET A 247 7.30 -19.94 -2.66
C MET A 247 7.26 -21.46 -2.43
N GLY A 248 6.36 -22.21 -3.09
CA GLY A 248 6.24 -23.65 -2.94
C GLY A 248 4.99 -24.26 -3.59
N ILE A 249 4.81 -25.57 -3.40
CA ILE A 249 3.63 -26.31 -3.89
C ILE A 249 2.55 -26.37 -2.81
N ASN A 250 2.82 -27.07 -1.69
CA ASN A 250 1.88 -27.25 -0.58
C ASN A 250 2.23 -26.39 0.65
N ASN A 251 3.54 -26.22 0.90
CA ASN A 251 4.13 -25.43 1.97
C ASN A 251 5.24 -24.54 1.38
N ILE A 252 5.64 -23.48 2.09
CA ILE A 252 6.81 -22.67 1.73
C ILE A 252 8.06 -23.55 1.75
N ASN A 253 8.84 -23.58 0.67
CA ASN A 253 10.10 -24.30 0.65
C ASN A 253 11.08 -23.65 1.66
N PRO A 254 11.64 -24.40 2.64
CA PRO A 254 12.48 -23.84 3.70
C PRO A 254 13.64 -22.96 3.24
N ILE A 255 14.15 -23.18 2.02
CA ILE A 255 15.23 -22.36 1.43
C ILE A 255 14.87 -20.86 1.31
N TYR A 256 13.57 -20.53 1.19
CA TYR A 256 13.09 -19.16 1.11
C TYR A 256 12.82 -18.52 2.48
N ILE A 257 12.71 -19.29 3.57
CA ILE A 257 12.37 -18.77 4.90
C ILE A 257 13.37 -17.68 5.33
N GLN A 258 14.67 -17.94 5.22
CA GLN A 258 15.67 -16.94 5.60
C GLN A 258 15.70 -15.73 4.65
N ALA A 259 15.16 -15.80 3.42
CA ALA A 259 15.06 -14.65 2.53
C ALA A 259 13.81 -13.82 2.87
N LEU A 260 12.69 -14.49 3.19
CA LEU A 260 11.48 -13.89 3.75
C LEU A 260 11.79 -13.14 5.06
N LYS A 261 12.63 -13.71 5.94
CA LYS A 261 13.12 -13.03 7.15
C LYS A 261 13.85 -11.72 6.84
N GLU A 262 14.77 -11.68 5.86
CA GLU A 262 15.44 -10.42 5.49
C GLU A 262 14.45 -9.38 4.94
N CYS A 263 13.40 -9.78 4.21
CA CYS A 263 12.34 -8.88 3.74
C CYS A 263 11.57 -8.19 4.89
N PHE A 264 11.53 -8.75 6.10
CA PHE A 264 10.99 -8.08 7.29
C PHE A 264 11.96 -7.11 7.97
N LYS A 265 13.26 -7.19 7.67
CA LYS A 265 14.29 -6.29 8.24
C LYS A 265 14.50 -5.01 7.44
N MET A 266 14.07 -4.99 6.18
CA MET A 266 14.15 -3.81 5.31
C MET A 266 13.27 -2.67 5.89
N PRO A 267 13.77 -1.43 6.06
CA PRO A 267 12.98 -0.30 6.56
C PRO A 267 11.71 0.02 5.76
N GLN A 268 11.70 -0.36 4.48
CA GLN A 268 10.59 -0.22 3.54
C GLN A 268 9.52 -1.31 3.72
N SER A 269 9.74 -2.33 4.56
CA SER A 269 8.88 -3.51 4.66
C SER A 269 7.44 -3.14 5.05
N CYS A 270 6.50 -3.61 4.23
CA CYS A 270 5.06 -3.60 4.48
C CYS A 270 4.52 -5.04 4.53
N GLY A 271 5.32 -5.98 5.05
CA GLY A 271 4.89 -7.32 5.45
C GLY A 271 4.81 -8.35 4.33
N VAL A 272 4.11 -9.46 4.59
CA VAL A 272 3.92 -10.63 3.71
C VAL A 272 2.46 -11.10 3.72
N LEU A 273 1.90 -11.54 2.58
CA LEU A 273 0.65 -12.30 2.39
C LEU A 273 1.01 -13.74 2.09
N GLY A 274 0.24 -14.65 2.66
CA GLY A 274 0.13 -16.04 2.32
C GLY A 274 -1.07 -16.63 3.05
N GLY A 275 -1.08 -17.95 3.16
CA GLY A 275 -2.24 -18.69 3.64
C GLY A 275 -3.01 -19.33 2.49
N LYS A 276 -4.13 -19.96 2.83
CA LYS A 276 -4.91 -20.84 1.96
C LYS A 276 -6.24 -20.15 1.57
N PRO A 277 -7.00 -20.69 0.60
CA PRO A 277 -8.37 -20.27 0.37
C PRO A 277 -9.16 -20.14 1.68
N ASN A 278 -9.73 -18.97 1.91
CA ASN A 278 -10.47 -18.58 3.12
C ASN A 278 -9.67 -18.54 4.46
N LEU A 279 -8.33 -18.57 4.43
CA LEU A 279 -7.43 -18.53 5.61
C LEU A 279 -6.12 -17.75 5.33
N ALA A 280 -6.08 -16.42 5.52
CA ALA A 280 -4.99 -15.54 5.04
C ALA A 280 -4.23 -14.69 6.12
N TYR A 281 -2.90 -14.53 5.98
CA TYR A 281 -1.89 -14.00 6.95
C TYR A 281 -0.73 -13.28 6.18
N TYR A 282 0.11 -12.25 6.47
CA TYR A 282 0.56 -11.17 7.41
C TYR A 282 0.75 -11.54 8.85
N PHE A 283 1.93 -11.98 9.28
CA PHE A 283 3.24 -11.80 8.69
C PHE A 283 3.55 -10.29 8.53
N ILE A 284 3.50 -9.56 9.65
CA ILE A 284 4.14 -8.23 9.78
C ILE A 284 5.60 -8.34 10.20
N GLY A 285 6.06 -9.55 10.52
CA GLY A 285 7.33 -9.75 11.19
C GLY A 285 7.64 -11.21 11.49
N PHE A 286 8.64 -11.42 12.33
CA PHE A 286 9.01 -12.73 12.87
C PHE A 286 9.74 -12.61 14.21
N ILE A 287 9.80 -13.72 14.93
CA ILE A 287 10.71 -14.01 16.04
C ILE A 287 11.21 -15.45 15.84
N ASP A 288 12.48 -15.73 16.11
CA ASP A 288 13.08 -17.05 15.90
C ASP A 288 12.75 -17.63 14.50
N ASP A 289 12.01 -18.74 14.41
CA ASP A 289 11.43 -19.30 13.17
C ASP A 289 9.91 -19.07 13.03
N GLU A 290 9.28 -18.40 13.99
CA GLU A 290 7.83 -18.13 14.03
C GLU A 290 7.51 -16.81 13.34
N LEU A 291 6.63 -16.84 12.33
CA LEU A 291 6.15 -15.60 11.71
C LEU A 291 5.16 -14.91 12.66
N ILE A 292 5.38 -13.62 12.88
CA ILE A 292 4.48 -12.77 13.67
C ILE A 292 3.35 -12.32 12.77
N TYR A 293 2.13 -12.73 13.12
CA TYR A 293 0.98 -12.56 12.26
C TYR A 293 -0.28 -12.09 12.96
N LEU A 294 -1.25 -11.90 12.09
CA LEU A 294 -2.51 -11.20 12.22
C LEU A 294 -3.48 -12.14 11.45
N ASP A 295 -4.71 -12.41 11.92
CA ASP A 295 -5.73 -13.33 11.36
C ASP A 295 -7.13 -12.63 11.24
N PRO A 296 -7.70 -12.42 10.02
CA PRO A 296 -8.91 -11.59 9.85
C PRO A 296 -10.22 -12.19 10.36
N HIS A 297 -10.22 -13.44 10.83
CA HIS A 297 -11.41 -14.28 10.79
C HIS A 297 -12.43 -14.01 11.92
N THR A 298 -12.28 -12.90 12.66
CA THR A 298 -13.21 -12.41 13.69
C THR A 298 -14.27 -11.48 13.10
N THR A 299 -15.56 -11.84 13.15
CA THR A 299 -16.63 -11.02 12.53
C THR A 299 -17.23 -9.95 13.45
N GLN A 300 -16.78 -8.71 13.25
CA GLN A 300 -17.26 -7.51 13.95
C GLN A 300 -18.49 -6.87 13.26
N CYS A 301 -19.18 -5.93 13.91
CA CYS A 301 -20.16 -5.08 13.21
C CYS A 301 -19.44 -4.02 12.37
N ALA A 302 -20.04 -3.59 11.26
CA ALA A 302 -19.65 -2.37 10.56
C ALA A 302 -19.79 -1.13 11.47
N VAL A 303 -19.05 -0.06 11.17
CA VAL A 303 -19.03 1.18 11.95
C VAL A 303 -19.50 2.35 11.09
N ASP A 304 -20.62 2.97 11.49
CA ASP A 304 -21.30 4.03 10.73
C ASP A 304 -20.82 5.46 11.06
N SER A 305 -20.01 5.64 12.12
CA SER A 305 -19.64 6.92 12.72
C SER A 305 -18.20 6.91 13.24
N GLU A 306 -17.53 8.07 13.28
CA GLU A 306 -16.18 8.21 13.86
C GLU A 306 -16.10 7.82 15.36
N THR A 307 -17.24 7.74 16.04
CA THR A 307 -17.35 7.46 17.49
C THR A 307 -17.01 6.02 17.89
N ASP A 308 -17.21 5.04 17.01
CA ASP A 308 -17.24 3.62 17.38
C ASP A 308 -16.08 2.81 16.77
N LEU A 309 -14.99 3.50 16.43
CA LEU A 309 -13.82 2.93 15.75
C LEU A 309 -12.90 2.13 16.69
N ARG A 310 -13.41 0.98 17.16
CA ARG A 310 -12.59 -0.19 17.45
C ARG A 310 -12.79 -1.21 16.33
N VAL A 311 -11.69 -1.56 15.68
CA VAL A 311 -11.59 -2.49 14.56
C VAL A 311 -10.25 -3.19 14.72
N GLU A 312 -10.11 -4.42 14.19
CA GLU A 312 -8.90 -5.25 14.31
C GLU A 312 -8.49 -5.68 12.88
N ASP A 313 -7.21 -6.02 12.59
CA ASP A 313 -6.55 -6.24 11.24
C ASP A 313 -7.27 -7.31 10.34
N GLN A 314 -6.74 -7.91 9.26
CA GLN A 314 -5.48 -8.66 9.11
C GLN A 314 -5.51 -9.22 7.59
N THR A 315 -4.64 -9.16 6.53
CA THR A 315 -3.15 -9.31 6.27
C THR A 315 -2.51 -9.13 4.78
N PHE A 316 -1.31 -8.53 4.40
CA PHE A 316 -0.67 -8.62 2.99
C PHE A 316 0.91 -8.56 2.75
N ILE A 317 1.48 -8.84 1.52
CA ILE A 317 2.93 -8.65 1.10
C ILE A 317 3.18 -7.30 0.40
N GLY A 318 4.18 -6.53 0.84
CA GLY A 318 4.79 -5.51 -0.03
C GLY A 318 5.87 -4.67 0.63
N PHE A 319 6.30 -3.63 -0.08
CA PHE A 319 7.28 -2.65 0.37
C PHE A 319 6.79 -1.23 0.03
N PHE A 320 7.06 -0.26 0.89
CA PHE A 320 6.73 1.15 0.69
C PHE A 320 7.99 2.03 0.63
N CYS A 321 8.13 2.80 -0.44
CA CYS A 321 9.23 3.75 -0.66
C CYS A 321 8.64 5.16 -0.83
N LYS A 322 8.90 6.07 0.11
CA LYS A 322 8.34 7.43 0.08
C LYS A 322 9.05 8.32 -0.94
N SER A 323 10.35 8.11 -1.11
CA SER A 323 11.23 8.79 -2.06
C SER A 323 11.88 7.82 -3.05
N GLU A 324 12.54 8.36 -4.07
CA GLU A 324 13.43 7.59 -4.95
C GLU A 324 14.65 7.04 -4.17
N GLU A 325 15.17 7.80 -3.19
CA GLU A 325 16.29 7.39 -2.32
C GLU A 325 15.92 6.18 -1.45
N ASP A 326 14.67 6.10 -0.95
CA ASP A 326 14.16 4.92 -0.25
C ASP A 326 14.13 3.68 -1.16
N PHE A 327 13.76 3.87 -2.42
CA PHE A 327 13.67 2.80 -3.42
C PHE A 327 15.06 2.34 -3.90
N ASP A 328 15.98 3.26 -4.16
CA ASP A 328 17.37 2.93 -4.48
C ASP A 328 18.07 2.26 -3.28
N THR A 329 17.73 2.67 -2.04
CA THR A 329 18.17 1.98 -0.81
C THR A 329 17.61 0.55 -0.73
N TRP A 330 16.32 0.35 -1.03
CA TRP A 330 15.70 -0.98 -1.09
C TRP A 330 16.35 -1.86 -2.15
N CYS A 331 16.59 -1.32 -3.35
CA CYS A 331 17.29 -2.01 -4.45
C CYS A 331 18.69 -2.48 -4.01
N ASN A 332 19.46 -1.63 -3.33
CA ASN A 332 20.75 -1.99 -2.78
C ASN A 332 20.64 -3.12 -1.72
N GLN A 333 19.66 -3.06 -0.80
CA GLN A 333 19.44 -4.11 0.19
C GLN A 333 19.05 -5.45 -0.47
N VAL A 334 18.15 -5.44 -1.46
CA VAL A 334 17.79 -6.62 -2.25
C VAL A 334 19.02 -7.22 -2.95
N GLN A 335 19.84 -6.39 -3.61
CA GLN A 335 21.06 -6.88 -4.26
C GLN A 335 22.02 -7.57 -3.28
N GLN A 336 22.24 -7.02 -2.09
CA GLN A 336 23.21 -7.57 -1.14
C GLN A 336 22.66 -8.78 -0.36
N GLU A 337 21.41 -8.73 0.12
CA GLU A 337 20.86 -9.72 1.06
C GLU A 337 20.05 -10.85 0.40
N ILE A 338 19.42 -10.56 -0.75
CA ILE A 338 18.58 -11.52 -1.48
C ILE A 338 19.34 -12.12 -2.67
N LEU A 339 20.04 -11.29 -3.47
CA LEU A 339 20.56 -11.71 -4.79
C LEU A 339 22.04 -12.15 -4.81
N LYS A 340 22.92 -11.55 -4.01
CA LYS A 340 24.37 -11.86 -3.98
C LYS A 340 24.75 -12.98 -3.02
N LYS A 341 24.02 -13.16 -1.92
CA LYS A 341 24.33 -14.14 -0.85
C LYS A 341 23.72 -15.54 -1.09
N ARG A 342 23.00 -15.76 -2.19
CA ARG A 342 22.15 -16.96 -2.39
C ARG A 342 22.17 -17.46 -3.83
N ASN A 343 22.22 -18.79 -3.98
CA ASN A 343 22.19 -19.45 -5.30
C ASN A 343 20.76 -19.64 -5.85
N LEU A 344 19.74 -19.44 -5.03
CA LEU A 344 18.32 -19.51 -5.40
C LEU A 344 17.61 -18.28 -4.85
N ARG A 345 16.80 -17.63 -5.68
CA ARG A 345 16.22 -16.30 -5.47
C ARG A 345 14.71 -16.39 -5.27
N MET A 346 14.14 -15.50 -4.46
CA MET A 346 12.68 -15.37 -4.33
C MET A 346 12.09 -14.55 -5.49
N PHE A 347 12.78 -13.49 -5.88
CA PHE A 347 12.47 -12.62 -7.01
C PHE A 347 13.77 -12.08 -7.62
N GLU A 348 13.72 -11.65 -8.87
CA GLU A 348 14.79 -10.96 -9.58
C GLU A 348 14.59 -9.44 -9.49
N LEU A 349 15.69 -8.68 -9.54
CA LEU A 349 15.68 -7.22 -9.69
C LEU A 349 16.51 -6.87 -10.93
N VAL A 350 15.89 -6.22 -11.91
CA VAL A 350 16.50 -5.90 -13.21
C VAL A 350 16.43 -4.41 -13.51
N GLU A 351 17.52 -3.86 -14.05
CA GLU A 351 17.62 -2.44 -14.40
C GLU A 351 16.63 -2.01 -15.48
N LYS A 352 16.41 -2.87 -16.49
CA LYS A 352 15.68 -2.55 -17.72
C LYS A 352 14.56 -3.53 -18.00
N HIS A 353 13.53 -3.05 -18.69
CA HIS A 353 12.39 -3.85 -19.12
C HIS A 353 12.82 -4.99 -20.07
N PRO A 354 12.42 -6.26 -19.84
CA PRO A 354 12.76 -7.37 -20.71
C PRO A 354 12.23 -7.18 -22.14
N SER A 355 13.11 -7.20 -23.15
CA SER A 355 12.77 -6.88 -24.55
C SER A 355 11.76 -7.82 -25.25
N HIS A 356 11.29 -8.86 -24.58
CA HIS A 356 10.27 -9.80 -25.07
C HIS A 356 8.92 -9.65 -24.36
N TRP A 357 8.80 -8.74 -23.38
CA TRP A 357 7.55 -8.42 -22.69
C TRP A 357 6.72 -7.37 -23.46
N PRO A 358 5.39 -7.31 -23.25
CA PRO A 358 4.57 -6.22 -23.76
C PRO A 358 5.04 -4.86 -23.22
N PRO A 359 5.16 -3.81 -24.04
CA PRO A 359 5.71 -2.53 -23.61
C PRO A 359 4.99 -1.94 -22.39
N PHE A 360 5.72 -1.68 -21.30
CA PHE A 360 5.11 -1.16 -20.08
C PHE A 360 4.49 0.24 -20.28
N ILE A 361 3.17 0.31 -20.11
CA ILE A 361 2.39 1.55 -20.08
C ILE A 361 1.98 1.79 -18.62
N PRO A 362 2.43 2.89 -17.97
CA PRO A 362 1.99 3.20 -16.62
C PRO A 362 0.46 3.36 -16.54
N PRO A 363 -0.22 2.80 -15.53
CA PRO A 363 -1.67 2.84 -15.45
C PRO A 363 -2.18 4.28 -15.26
N THR A 364 -3.27 4.61 -15.96
CA THR A 364 -3.93 5.92 -15.93
C THR A 364 -5.38 5.78 -15.48
N LYS A 365 -5.95 6.82 -14.85
CA LYS A 365 -7.40 6.91 -14.64
C LYS A 365 -8.15 6.72 -15.97
N PRO A 366 -9.19 5.89 -16.06
CA PRO A 366 -10.03 5.80 -17.25
C PRO A 366 -10.84 7.10 -17.46
N GLU A 367 -11.02 7.51 -18.70
CA GLU A 367 -11.84 8.68 -19.04
C GLU A 367 -13.33 8.35 -19.00
N VAL A 368 -13.99 8.66 -17.89
CA VAL A 368 -15.44 8.44 -17.71
C VAL A 368 -16.24 9.51 -18.45
N GLN A 369 -16.64 9.22 -19.69
CA GLN A 369 -17.64 10.01 -20.41
C GLN A 369 -19.04 9.66 -19.88
N THR A 370 -19.70 10.61 -19.22
CA THR A 370 -20.91 10.34 -18.42
C THR A 370 -22.20 10.36 -19.24
N THR A 371 -22.73 9.17 -19.55
CA THR A 371 -24.18 8.92 -19.46
C THR A 371 -24.42 7.64 -18.64
N GLY A 372 -25.60 7.50 -18.03
CA GLY A 372 -25.79 6.56 -16.93
C GLY A 372 -26.06 5.11 -17.34
N ALA A 373 -25.55 4.18 -16.54
CA ALA A 373 -26.01 2.80 -16.42
C ALA A 373 -25.84 1.86 -17.65
N GLU A 374 -24.80 2.06 -18.45
CA GLU A 374 -24.29 1.01 -19.35
C GLU A 374 -22.87 0.56 -18.93
N PHE A 375 -22.47 -0.62 -19.39
CA PHE A 375 -21.41 -1.43 -18.78
C PHE A 375 -19.99 -0.96 -19.16
N ILE A 376 -19.01 -1.37 -18.36
CA ILE A 376 -17.61 -1.41 -18.78
C ILE A 376 -17.48 -2.55 -19.82
N GLU A 377 -17.69 -2.21 -21.10
CA GLU A 377 -17.47 -3.14 -22.20
C GLU A 377 -15.96 -3.30 -22.50
N SER A 378 -15.54 -4.47 -22.96
CA SER A 378 -14.17 -4.95 -22.80
C SER A 378 -13.09 -4.15 -23.56
N THR A 379 -12.02 -3.82 -22.85
CA THR A 379 -10.70 -3.47 -23.40
C THR A 379 -9.64 -4.54 -23.17
N ASP A 380 -10.03 -5.75 -22.76
CA ASP A 380 -9.14 -6.89 -22.53
C ASP A 380 -9.38 -8.01 -23.57
N LYS A 381 -8.43 -8.11 -24.51
CA LYS A 381 -8.20 -9.25 -25.41
C LYS A 381 -6.70 -9.53 -25.62
N LEU A 382 -5.89 -9.26 -24.58
CA LEU A 382 -4.43 -9.43 -24.58
C LEU A 382 -3.90 -10.25 -23.41
N PHE A 383 -4.78 -10.81 -22.57
CA PHE A 383 -4.44 -11.65 -21.41
C PHE A 383 -5.21 -12.98 -21.38
N GLU A 384 -5.64 -13.50 -22.54
CA GLU A 384 -6.12 -14.89 -22.68
C GLU A 384 -4.93 -15.86 -22.65
N SER A 385 -4.38 -16.10 -21.46
CA SER A 385 -3.53 -17.25 -21.15
C SER A 385 -3.75 -17.77 -19.72
N GLU A 386 -5.01 -17.81 -19.29
CA GLU A 386 -5.42 -18.65 -18.16
C GLU A 386 -5.43 -20.11 -18.63
N GLU A 387 -4.32 -20.82 -18.47
CA GLU A 387 -4.37 -22.28 -18.39
C GLU A 387 -5.05 -22.67 -17.07
N GLU A 388 -5.96 -23.66 -17.14
CA GLU A 388 -6.75 -24.11 -15.99
C GLU A 388 -5.85 -24.74 -14.92
N PHE A 389 -5.46 -23.95 -13.91
CA PHE A 389 -4.79 -24.47 -12.72
C PHE A 389 -5.78 -25.17 -11.78
N GLU A 390 -6.26 -26.34 -12.21
CA GLU A 390 -7.07 -27.24 -11.39
C GLU A 390 -6.42 -27.48 -10.01
N ILE A 391 -7.17 -27.19 -8.95
CA ILE A 391 -6.72 -27.43 -7.58
C ILE A 391 -7.00 -28.88 -7.23
N LEU A 392 -5.99 -29.74 -7.38
CA LEU A 392 -6.01 -31.09 -6.80
C LEU A 392 -6.00 -31.00 -5.26
N SER A 393 -6.74 -31.91 -4.63
CA SER A 393 -7.08 -31.82 -3.20
C SER A 393 -5.92 -32.16 -2.26
N VAL A 394 -6.10 -31.74 -1.00
CA VAL A 394 -5.41 -32.30 0.18
C VAL A 394 -5.77 -33.78 0.36
#